data_AF-A0A9D2P210-F1
#
_entry.id   AF-A0A9D2P210-F1
#
_cell.length_a   1.000
_cell.length_b   1.000
_cell.length_c   1.000
_cell.angle_alpha   90.00
_cell.angle_beta   90.00
_cell.angle_gamma   90.00
#
_symmetry.space_group_name_H-M   'P 1'
#
loop_
_entity.id
_entity.type
_entity.pdbx_description
1 polymer ?
#
loop_
_entity_poly.entity_id
_entity_poly.type
_entity_poly.pdbx_seq_one_letter_code
_entity_poly.pdbx_strand_id
1 'polypeptide(L)'
;MPDEKCIIDPERDCIGKAAAALLEKRVADLEAWRKDSKEFHAKFYDWQREQIARDAKLDERLSTMDKNIGKLVSWQEGQQAKPAKRWETVIAAIITGVVGFLLARFGVG
;
A
#
# COMPACT_ATOMS: atom_id res chain seq x y z
N MET A 1 -38.07 -22.34 37.48
CA MET A 1 -36.69 -22.65 37.88
C MET A 1 -36.68 -24.13 38.21
N PRO A 2 -35.82 -24.97 37.61
CA PRO A 2 -35.84 -26.41 37.88
C PRO A 2 -35.37 -26.65 39.32
N ASP A 3 -36.11 -27.48 40.06
CA ASP A 3 -35.95 -27.67 41.51
C ASP A 3 -34.50 -27.98 41.94
N GLU A 4 -34.02 -27.18 42.90
CA GLU A 4 -32.67 -27.22 43.50
C GLU A 4 -32.45 -28.44 44.42
N LYS A 5 -33.53 -29.20 44.67
CA LYS A 5 -33.56 -30.32 45.62
C LYS A 5 -33.14 -31.65 44.98
N CYS A 6 -32.52 -32.50 45.78
CA CYS A 6 -32.06 -33.82 45.37
C CYS A 6 -33.17 -34.87 45.46
N ILE A 7 -33.28 -35.74 44.43
CA ILE A 7 -34.31 -36.79 44.35
C ILE A 7 -34.16 -37.80 45.52
N ILE A 8 -32.93 -37.98 46.03
CA ILE A 8 -32.58 -38.93 47.09
C ILE A 8 -32.75 -38.33 48.50
N ASP A 9 -32.61 -37.00 48.63
CA ASP A 9 -32.83 -36.26 49.89
C ASP A 9 -33.28 -34.81 49.57
N PRO A 10 -34.56 -34.48 49.77
CA PRO A 10 -35.13 -33.18 49.42
C PRO A 10 -34.71 -32.01 50.34
N GLU A 11 -34.05 -32.28 51.48
CA GLU A 11 -33.61 -31.23 52.42
C GLU A 11 -32.17 -30.74 52.15
N ARG A 12 -31.43 -31.42 51.26
CA ARG A 12 -30.05 -31.07 50.93
C ARG A 12 -29.91 -30.57 49.50
N ASP A 13 -29.23 -29.43 49.35
CA ASP A 13 -28.90 -28.88 48.03
C ASP A 13 -27.96 -29.82 47.27
N CYS A 14 -28.25 -30.04 45.99
CA CYS A 14 -27.43 -30.89 45.13
C CYS A 14 -26.13 -30.18 44.71
N ILE A 15 -25.08 -30.29 45.51
CA ILE A 15 -23.74 -29.74 45.21
C ILE A 15 -23.25 -30.15 43.80
N GLY A 16 -23.54 -31.40 43.39
CA GLY A 16 -23.19 -31.90 42.06
C GLY A 16 -23.92 -31.20 40.90
N LYS A 17 -25.16 -30.74 41.08
CA LYS A 17 -25.92 -30.03 40.04
C LYS A 17 -25.43 -28.59 39.88
N ALA A 18 -25.08 -27.91 40.97
CA ALA A 18 -24.48 -26.57 40.91
C ALA A 18 -23.13 -26.59 40.18
N ALA A 19 -22.30 -27.61 40.46
CA ALA A 19 -21.05 -27.82 39.74
C ALA A 19 -21.28 -28.15 38.26
N ALA A 20 -22.28 -28.98 37.95
CA ALA A 20 -22.66 -29.31 36.57
C ALA A 20 -23.14 -28.09 35.79
N ALA A 21 -23.99 -27.25 36.37
CA ALA A 21 -24.47 -26.02 35.72
C ALA A 21 -23.32 -25.02 35.43
N LEU A 22 -22.31 -24.96 36.31
CA LEU A 22 -21.10 -24.16 36.07
C LEU A 22 -20.24 -24.77 34.95
N LEU A 23 -20.11 -26.09 34.90
CA LEU A 23 -19.41 -26.80 33.84
C LEU A 23 -20.10 -26.61 32.48
N GLU A 24 -21.43 -26.71 32.41
CA GLU A 24 -22.21 -26.48 31.20
C GLU A 24 -22.00 -25.07 30.65
N LYS A 25 -22.02 -24.05 31.52
CA LYS A 25 -21.70 -22.67 31.12
C LYS A 25 -20.30 -22.55 30.53
N ARG A 26 -19.29 -23.12 31.20
CA ARG A 26 -17.91 -23.10 30.70
C ARG A 26 -17.78 -23.80 29.36
N VAL A 27 -18.44 -24.94 29.18
CA VAL A 27 -18.44 -25.66 27.89
C VAL A 27 -19.08 -24.81 26.80
N ALA A 28 -20.22 -24.18 27.07
CA ALA A 28 -20.86 -23.28 26.12
C ALA A 28 -19.97 -22.09 25.72
N ASP A 29 -19.29 -21.46 26.70
CA ASP A 29 -18.35 -20.35 26.44
C ASP A 29 -17.14 -20.81 25.63
N LEU A 30 -16.61 -22.00 25.91
CA LEU A 30 -15.51 -22.61 25.15
C LEU A 30 -15.90 -22.94 23.71
N GLU A 31 -17.11 -23.45 23.49
CA GLU A 31 -17.63 -23.72 22.15
C GLU A 31 -17.85 -22.44 21.34
N ALA A 32 -18.40 -21.40 21.97
CA ALA A 32 -18.55 -20.08 21.39
C ALA A 32 -17.18 -19.50 20.99
N TRP A 33 -16.23 -19.49 21.92
CA TRP A 33 -14.86 -19.00 21.65
C TRP A 33 -14.17 -19.79 20.53
N ARG A 34 -14.36 -21.11 20.48
CA ARG A 34 -13.82 -21.95 19.40
C ARG A 34 -14.38 -21.56 18.04
N LYS A 35 -15.67 -21.24 17.96
CA LYS A 35 -16.32 -20.81 16.72
C LYS A 35 -15.79 -19.45 16.28
N ASP A 36 -15.72 -18.49 17.20
CA ASP A 36 -15.21 -17.15 16.93
C ASP A 36 -13.73 -17.18 16.52
N SER A 37 -12.91 -18.01 17.17
CA SER A 37 -11.51 -18.21 16.81
C SER A 37 -11.36 -18.77 15.40
N LYS A 38 -12.16 -19.77 15.01
CA LYS A 38 -12.15 -20.31 13.63
C LYS A 38 -12.53 -19.26 12.61
N GLU A 39 -13.56 -18.46 12.89
CA GLU A 39 -13.99 -17.38 11.99
C GLU A 39 -12.92 -16.30 11.86
N PHE A 40 -12.29 -15.91 12.98
CA PHE A 40 -11.17 -14.99 12.99
C PHE A 40 -10.01 -15.51 12.14
N HIS A 41 -9.59 -16.77 12.34
CA HIS A 41 -8.51 -17.36 11.56
C HIS A 41 -8.84 -17.40 10.06
N ALA A 42 -10.08 -17.75 9.68
CA ALA A 42 -10.51 -17.72 8.28
C ALA A 42 -10.36 -16.32 7.67
N LYS A 43 -10.91 -15.30 8.34
CA LYS A 43 -10.81 -13.89 7.91
C LYS A 43 -9.36 -13.40 7.85
N PHE A 44 -8.53 -13.80 8.81
CA PHE A 44 -7.12 -13.43 8.85
C PHE A 44 -6.35 -14.00 7.65
N TYR A 45 -6.56 -15.29 7.32
CA TYR A 45 -5.93 -15.90 6.15
C TYR A 45 -6.46 -15.36 4.83
N ASP A 46 -7.75 -15.03 4.73
CA ASP A 46 -8.31 -14.32 3.57
C ASP A 46 -7.64 -12.96 3.38
N TRP A 47 -7.55 -12.17 4.44
CA TRP A 47 -6.88 -10.87 4.41
C TRP A 47 -5.39 -10.98 4.00
N GLN A 48 -4.66 -11.98 4.51
CA GLN A 48 -3.28 -12.22 4.09
C GLN A 48 -3.17 -12.58 2.61
N ARG A 49 -4.05 -13.44 2.09
CA ARG A 49 -4.09 -13.78 0.65
C ARG A 49 -4.32 -12.55 -0.22
N GLU A 50 -5.25 -11.69 0.19
CA GLU A 50 -5.49 -10.44 -0.53
C GLU A 50 -4.30 -9.49 -0.49
N GLN A 51 -3.61 -9.36 0.66
CA GLN A 51 -2.41 -8.52 0.75
C GLN A 51 -1.30 -9.02 -0.16
N ILE A 52 -1.01 -10.34 -0.17
CA ILE A 52 0.01 -10.92 -1.05
C ILE A 52 -0.31 -10.62 -2.52
N ALA A 53 -1.58 -10.73 -2.92
CA ALA A 53 -2.01 -10.42 -4.28
C ALA A 53 -1.89 -8.92 -4.62
N ARG A 54 -2.06 -8.03 -3.64
CA ARG A 54 -1.83 -6.59 -3.80
C ARG A 54 -0.34 -6.27 -3.92
N ASP A 55 0.49 -6.84 -3.05
CA ASP A 55 1.94 -6.63 -3.04
C ASP A 55 2.61 -7.13 -4.33
N ALA A 56 2.19 -8.29 -4.84
CA ALA A 56 2.69 -8.80 -6.12
C ALA A 56 2.38 -7.85 -7.29
N LYS A 57 1.20 -7.21 -7.30
CA LYS A 57 0.87 -6.18 -8.30
C LYS A 57 1.69 -4.90 -8.09
N LEU A 58 2.01 -4.56 -6.85
CA LEU A 58 2.80 -3.38 -6.52
C LEU A 58 4.24 -3.52 -7.02
N ASP A 59 4.86 -4.68 -6.82
CA ASP A 59 6.22 -4.96 -7.30
C ASP A 59 6.35 -4.86 -8.83
N GLU A 60 5.38 -5.41 -9.56
CA GLU A 60 5.31 -5.28 -11.02
C GLU A 60 5.20 -3.80 -11.47
N ARG A 61 4.37 -3.02 -10.78
CA ARG A 61 4.20 -1.58 -11.04
C ARG A 61 5.48 -0.81 -10.74
N LEU A 62 6.14 -1.07 -9.61
CA LEU A 62 7.41 -0.44 -9.25
C LEU A 62 8.48 -0.70 -10.31
N SER A 63 8.64 -1.94 -10.75
CA SER A 63 9.60 -2.30 -11.81
C SER A 63 9.33 -1.59 -13.14
N THR A 64 8.05 -1.33 -13.44
CA THR A 64 7.63 -0.60 -14.64
C THR A 64 7.94 0.90 -14.50
N MET A 65 7.72 1.47 -13.32
CA MET A 65 8.03 2.88 -13.06
C MET A 65 9.52 3.15 -13.11
N ASP A 66 10.36 2.28 -12.55
CA ASP A 66 11.83 2.42 -12.63
C ASP A 66 12.32 2.44 -14.09
N LYS A 67 11.79 1.55 -14.94
CA LYS A 67 12.11 1.54 -16.38
C LYS A 67 11.70 2.84 -17.08
N ASN A 68 10.54 3.38 -16.73
CA ASN A 68 10.04 4.63 -17.30
C ASN A 68 10.86 5.84 -16.82
N ILE A 69 11.26 5.88 -15.55
CA ILE A 69 12.15 6.90 -15.01
C ILE A 69 13.51 6.85 -15.71
N GLY A 70 14.11 5.65 -15.88
CA GLY A 70 15.36 5.51 -16.62
C GLY A 70 15.26 5.99 -18.08
N LYS A 71 14.13 5.73 -18.76
CA LYS A 71 13.86 6.28 -20.09
C LYS A 71 13.73 7.81 -20.08
N LEU A 72 13.06 8.38 -19.09
CA LEU A 72 12.92 9.84 -18.95
C LEU A 72 14.27 10.50 -18.68
N VAL A 73 15.09 9.93 -17.79
CA VAL A 73 16.44 10.42 -17.48
C VAL A 73 17.33 10.37 -18.73
N SER A 74 17.39 9.23 -19.42
CA SER A 74 18.18 9.12 -20.65
C SER A 74 17.69 10.03 -21.78
N TRP A 75 16.37 10.25 -21.88
CA TRP A 75 15.82 11.24 -22.80
C TRP A 75 16.22 12.67 -22.41
N GLN A 76 16.14 13.01 -21.12
CA GLN A 76 16.54 14.32 -20.60
C GLN A 76 18.04 14.59 -20.84
N GLU A 77 18.90 13.63 -20.53
CA GLU A 77 20.35 13.72 -20.82
C GLU A 77 20.60 13.87 -22.33
N GLY A 78 19.86 13.13 -23.16
CA GLY A 78 19.94 13.20 -24.62
C GLY A 78 19.47 14.54 -25.21
N GLN A 79 18.51 15.21 -24.57
CA GLN A 79 18.06 16.55 -24.93
C GLN A 79 19.00 17.64 -24.40
N GLN A 80 19.54 17.49 -23.19
CA GLN A 80 20.54 18.40 -22.66
C GLN A 80 21.81 18.43 -23.53
N ALA A 81 22.15 17.30 -24.15
CA ALA A 81 23.25 17.20 -25.10
C ALA A 81 22.98 17.80 -26.49
N LYS A 82 21.73 18.13 -26.85
CA LYS A 82 21.33 18.61 -28.19
C LYS A 82 20.30 19.75 -28.09
N PRO A 83 20.57 21.01 -28.47
CA PRO A 83 21.78 21.80 -28.42
C PRO A 83 21.44 23.29 -28.06
N ALA A 84 21.21 23.63 -26.78
CA ALA A 84 20.97 25.04 -26.40
C ALA A 84 22.12 25.96 -26.88
N LYS A 85 23.37 25.48 -26.73
CA LYS A 85 24.56 26.23 -27.14
C LYS A 85 24.64 26.52 -28.64
N ARG A 86 24.16 25.64 -29.54
CA ARG A 86 24.26 25.87 -30.98
C ARG A 86 23.28 26.93 -31.46
N TRP A 87 22.09 27.00 -30.86
CA TRP A 87 21.13 28.04 -31.15
C TRP A 87 21.60 29.42 -30.67
N GLU A 88 22.21 29.48 -29.48
CA GLU A 88 22.83 30.72 -28.98
C GLU A 88 23.92 31.25 -29.92
N THR A 89 24.77 30.38 -30.48
CA THR A 89 25.84 30.82 -31.40
C THR A 89 25.28 31.33 -32.72
N VAL A 90 24.23 30.70 -33.25
CA VAL A 90 23.56 31.12 -34.48
C VAL A 90 22.90 32.48 -34.30
N ILE A 91 22.19 32.68 -33.18
CA ILE A 91 21.54 33.95 -32.86
C ILE A 91 22.59 35.06 -32.69
N ALA A 92 23.67 34.79 -31.96
CA ALA A 92 24.77 35.75 -31.80
C ALA A 92 25.39 36.14 -33.14
N ALA A 93 25.66 35.18 -34.03
CA ALA A 93 26.23 35.45 -35.35
C ALA A 93 25.33 36.35 -36.22
N ILE A 94 24.00 36.14 -36.16
CA ILE A 94 23.03 36.98 -36.88
C ILE A 94 23.06 38.41 -36.33
N ILE A 95 23.01 38.58 -35.01
CA ILE A 95 23.03 39.90 -34.37
C ILE A 95 24.34 40.63 -34.72
N THR A 96 25.49 39.97 -34.58
CA THR A 96 26.79 40.56 -34.92
C THR A 96 26.88 40.94 -36.39
N GLY A 97 26.35 40.11 -37.30
CA GLY A 97 26.29 40.43 -38.73
C GLY A 97 25.42 41.66 -39.04
N VAL A 98 24.25 41.77 -38.41
CA VAL A 98 23.35 42.92 -38.58
C VAL A 98 23.96 44.19 -38.01
N VAL A 99 24.55 44.14 -36.81
CA VAL A 99 25.21 45.29 -36.20
C VAL A 99 26.42 45.72 -37.02
N GLY A 100 27.26 44.78 -37.47
CA GLY A 100 28.40 45.07 -38.35
C GLY A 100 27.96 45.70 -39.67
N PHE A 101 26.88 45.20 -40.28
CA PHE A 101 26.32 45.79 -41.50
C PHE A 101 25.80 47.22 -41.29
N LEU A 102 25.08 47.46 -40.19
CA LEU A 102 24.57 48.80 -39.86
C LEU A 102 25.71 49.78 -39.57
N LEU A 103 26.72 49.37 -38.79
CA LEU A 103 27.89 50.21 -38.52
C LEU A 103 28.65 50.55 -39.81
N ALA A 104 28.85 49.58 -40.70
CA ALA A 104 29.47 49.81 -42.02
C ALA A 104 28.63 50.72 -42.92
N ARG A 105 27.29 50.61 -42.85
CA ARG A 105 26.36 51.43 -43.66
C ARG A 105 26.32 52.88 -43.22
N PHE A 106 26.45 53.15 -41.91
CA PHE A 106 26.38 54.49 -41.32
C PHE A 106 27.74 55.15 -41.06
N GLY A 107 28.85 54.51 -41.44
CA GLY A 107 30.19 55.12 -41.40
C GLY A 107 30.70 55.42 -40.00
N VAL A 108 30.19 54.71 -38.99
CA VAL A 108 30.75 54.74 -37.62
C VAL A 108 31.74 53.59 -37.52
N GLY A 109 32.90 53.78 -38.12
CA GLY A 109 34.04 52.86 -38.15
C GLY A 109 35.32 53.63 -38.41
#